data_AF-A0A352FIN5-F1
#
_entry.id   AF-A0A352FIN5-F1
#
_cell.length_a   1.000
_cell.length_b   1.000
_cell.length_c   1.000
_cell.angle_alpha   90.00
_cell.angle_beta   90.00
_cell.angle_gamma   90.00
#
_symmetry.space_group_name_H-M   'P 1'
#
loop_
_entity.id
_entity.type
_entity.pdbx_description
1 polymer ?
#
loop_
_entity_poly.entity_id
_entity_poly.type
_entity_poly.pdbx_seq_one_letter_code
_entity_poly.pdbx_strand_id
1 'polypeptide(L)'
;MNLYNNTPGELFFGIESSTGGDCGTIDAGTTADWPSYDNSENVTVTFAAYPFSEPPTITPFSITIPESATGMAVTIGIYTE
;
A
#
# COMPACT_ATOMS: atom_id res chain seq x y z
N MET A 1 -10.28 0.74 -3.12
CA MET A 1 -9.00 1.46 -3.15
C MET A 1 -8.06 0.55 -3.91
N ASN A 2 -7.36 1.04 -4.93
CA ASN A 2 -6.49 0.19 -5.74
C ASN A 2 -5.02 0.43 -5.39
N LEU A 3 -4.32 -0.63 -4.97
CA LEU A 3 -2.88 -0.63 -4.73
C LEU A 3 -2.20 -1.34 -5.90
N TYR A 4 -1.33 -0.64 -6.62
CA TYR A 4 -0.69 -1.19 -7.82
C TYR A 4 0.82 -1.36 -7.61
N ASN A 5 1.32 -2.58 -7.84
CA ASN A 5 2.73 -2.89 -7.72
C ASN A 5 3.43 -2.72 -9.08
N ASN A 6 4.10 -1.58 -9.25
CA ASN A 6 4.95 -1.29 -10.42
C ASN A 6 6.40 -1.76 -10.27
N THR A 7 6.74 -2.46 -9.20
CA THR A 7 8.10 -2.93 -8.98
C THR A 7 8.34 -4.28 -9.68
N PRO A 8 9.61 -4.66 -9.95
CA PRO A 8 9.93 -5.94 -10.57
C PRO A 8 9.68 -7.17 -9.68
N GLY A 9 9.42 -6.97 -8.38
CA GLY A 9 9.26 -8.03 -7.38
C GLY A 9 7.92 -7.96 -6.66
N GLU A 10 7.61 -9.00 -5.88
CA GLU A 10 6.44 -8.99 -4.99
C GLU A 10 6.63 -7.93 -3.89
N LEU A 11 5.54 -7.25 -3.53
CA LEU A 11 5.50 -6.32 -2.41
C LEU A 11 4.55 -6.82 -1.33
N PHE A 12 4.88 -6.57 -0.08
CA PHE A 12 3.91 -6.58 1.01
C PHE A 12 3.37 -5.18 1.24
N PHE A 13 2.12 -5.11 1.67
CA PHE A 13 1.51 -3.86 2.11
C PHE A 13 0.75 -4.05 3.41
N GLY A 14 0.64 -2.96 4.17
CA GLY A 14 -0.24 -2.83 5.32
C GLY A 14 -1.11 -1.58 5.16
N ILE A 15 -2.39 -1.70 5.49
CA ILE A 15 -3.38 -0.62 5.48
C ILE A 15 -3.82 -0.41 6.93
N GLU A 16 -3.78 0.83 7.40
CA GLU A 16 -4.28 1.22 8.72
C GLU A 16 -5.29 2.36 8.57
N SER A 17 -6.35 2.31 9.38
CA SER A 17 -7.39 3.33 9.45
C SER A 17 -7.90 3.46 10.89
N SER A 18 -8.78 4.43 11.16
CA SER A 18 -9.39 4.61 12.49
C SER A 18 -10.27 3.43 12.93
N THR A 19 -10.71 2.59 12.01
CA THR A 19 -11.65 1.49 12.26
C THR A 19 -11.01 0.10 12.24
N GLY A 20 -9.74 0.00 11.82
CA GLY A 20 -9.02 -1.27 11.74
C GLY A 20 -7.86 -1.23 10.74
N GLY A 21 -7.21 -2.38 10.54
CA GLY A 21 -6.11 -2.54 9.59
C GLY A 21 -6.09 -3.92 8.94
N ASP A 22 -5.58 -3.96 7.71
CA ASP A 22 -5.47 -5.13 6.85
C ASP A 22 -4.07 -5.20 6.23
N CYS A 23 -3.64 -6.38 5.78
CA CYS A 23 -2.35 -6.54 5.10
C CYS A 23 -2.40 -7.66 4.06
N GLY A 24 -1.40 -7.67 3.17
CA GLY A 24 -1.27 -8.70 2.16
C GLY A 24 -0.03 -8.52 1.29
N THR A 25 0.04 -9.30 0.20
CA THR A 25 1.06 -9.15 -0.82
C THR A 25 0.46 -8.82 -2.19
N ILE A 26 1.26 -8.24 -3.07
CA ILE A 26 0.90 -7.87 -4.44
C ILE A 26 2.04 -8.34 -5.35
N ASP A 27 1.73 -9.27 -6.25
CA ASP A 27 2.68 -9.74 -7.27
C ASP A 27 3.15 -8.59 -8.18
N ALA A 28 4.34 -8.72 -8.76
CA ALA A 28 4.90 -7.74 -9.67
C ALA A 28 3.95 -7.46 -10.87
N GLY A 29 3.69 -6.19 -11.14
CA GLY A 29 2.82 -5.76 -12.24
C GLY A 29 1.33 -6.01 -12.01
N THR A 30 0.91 -6.37 -10.79
CA THR A 30 -0.49 -6.64 -10.44
C THR A 30 -1.08 -5.59 -9.50
N THR A 31 -2.40 -5.65 -9.32
CA THR A 31 -3.17 -4.74 -8.47
C THR A 31 -3.88 -5.53 -7.37
N ALA A 32 -3.88 -4.99 -6.15
CA ALA A 32 -4.79 -5.42 -5.09
C ALA A 32 -5.91 -4.37 -4.93
N ASP A 33 -7.16 -4.83 -5.00
CA ASP A 33 -8.33 -3.99 -4.77
C ASP A 33 -8.87 -4.18 -3.35
N TRP A 34 -9.05 -3.05 -2.67
CA TRP A 34 -9.48 -2.92 -1.29
C TRP A 34 -10.68 -1.98 -1.18
N PRO A 35 -11.88 -2.42 -1.61
CA PRO A 35 -13.05 -1.57 -1.69
C PRO A 35 -13.59 -1.14 -0.33
N SER A 36 -13.30 -1.88 0.74
CA SER A 36 -13.66 -1.53 2.13
C SER A 36 -13.06 -0.19 2.58
N TYR A 37 -11.93 0.21 1.98
CA TYR A 37 -11.24 1.45 2.29
C TYR A 37 -11.57 2.59 1.30
N ASP A 38 -12.47 2.35 0.33
CA ASP A 38 -12.96 3.43 -0.53
C ASP A 38 -13.77 4.44 0.29
N ASN A 39 -13.44 5.72 0.15
CA ASN A 39 -14.03 6.83 0.90
C ASN A 39 -13.76 6.79 2.41
N SER A 40 -12.76 6.02 2.86
CA SER A 40 -12.28 6.09 4.23
C SER A 40 -11.35 7.29 4.42
N GLU A 41 -11.49 7.97 5.56
CA GLU A 41 -10.63 9.08 5.97
C GLU A 41 -9.41 8.57 6.75
N ASN A 42 -8.30 9.30 6.67
CA ASN A 42 -7.09 9.04 7.45
C ASN A 42 -6.52 7.62 7.26
N VAL A 43 -6.63 7.07 6.05
CA VAL A 43 -6.03 5.77 5.70
C VAL A 43 -4.53 5.97 5.50
N THR A 44 -3.74 5.12 6.15
CA THR A 44 -2.30 4.99 5.95
C THR A 44 -2.02 3.68 5.24
N VAL A 45 -1.27 3.75 4.14
CA VAL A 45 -0.77 2.56 3.44
C VAL A 45 0.74 2.53 3.55
N THR A 46 1.27 1.38 3.94
CA THR A 46 2.70 1.08 4.02
C THR A 46 3.05 -0.02 3.02
N PHE A 47 4.24 0.05 2.43
CA PHE A 47 4.75 -0.95 1.50
C PHE A 47 6.15 -1.41 1.90
N ALA A 48 6.45 -2.68 1.64
CA ALA A 48 7.78 -3.27 1.84
C ALA A 48 8.08 -4.29 0.74
N ALA A 49 9.36 -4.42 0.34
CA ALA A 49 9.77 -5.42 -0.63
C ALA A 49 9.71 -6.84 -0.06
N TYR A 50 9.15 -7.79 -0.82
CA TYR A 50 9.08 -9.21 -0.45
C TYR A 50 10.14 -10.03 -1.21
N PRO A 51 10.79 -11.04 -0.60
CA PRO A 51 10.69 -11.45 0.79
C PRO A 51 11.45 -10.52 1.73
N PHE A 52 10.91 -10.27 2.93
CA PHE A 52 11.62 -9.50 3.96
C PHE A 52 12.58 -10.42 4.72
N SER A 53 13.87 -10.07 4.71
CA SER A 53 14.80 -10.55 5.75
C SER A 53 14.42 -9.85 7.05
N GLU A 54 13.99 -10.60 8.06
CA GLU A 54 13.56 -10.04 9.35
C GLU A 54 14.59 -9.07 10.00
N PRO A 55 14.12 -8.07 10.76
CA PRO A 55 12.81 -7.43 10.60
C PRO A 55 12.88 -6.56 9.33
N PRO A 56 11.77 -6.44 8.56
CA PRO A 56 11.73 -5.50 7.46
C PRO A 56 12.09 -4.13 8.03
N THR A 57 13.20 -3.55 7.57
CA THR A 57 13.33 -2.10 7.60
C THR A 57 12.30 -1.61 6.61
N ILE A 58 11.04 -1.55 7.04
CA ILE A 58 9.96 -0.91 6.32
C ILE A 58 10.46 0.52 6.20
N THR A 59 10.98 0.92 5.05
CA THR A 59 11.27 2.33 4.78
C THR A 59 9.90 2.96 4.70
N PRO A 60 9.36 3.51 5.80
CA PRO A 60 7.95 3.77 5.92
C PRO A 60 7.73 5.11 5.26
N PHE A 61 7.50 5.12 3.95
CA PHE A 61 6.75 6.23 3.40
C PHE A 61 5.28 5.95 3.73
N SER A 62 4.72 6.78 4.60
CA SER A 62 3.29 6.80 4.85
C SER A 62 2.69 7.82 3.90
N ILE A 63 1.68 7.42 3.15
CA ILE A 63 0.82 8.36 2.44
C ILE A 63 -0.52 8.39 3.17
N THR A 64 -0.81 9.53 3.78
CA THR A 64 -2.16 9.85 4.27
C THR A 64 -2.92 10.52 3.14
N ILE A 65 -4.01 9.90 2.70
CA ILE A 65 -4.94 10.51 1.74
C ILE A 65 -5.95 11.34 2.55
N PRO A 66 -5.90 12.69 2.50
CA PRO A 66 -6.68 13.53 3.43
C PRO A 66 -8.19 13.54 3.12
N GLU A 67 -8.58 13.48 1.85
CA GLU A 67 -9.98 13.32 1.42
C GLU A 67 -10.00 12.44 0.17
N SER A 68 -10.47 11.20 0.29
CA SER A 68 -10.60 10.30 -0.85
C SER A 68 -11.82 10.69 -1.69
N ALA A 69 -11.63 11.56 -2.68
CA ALA A 69 -12.61 11.71 -3.75
C ALA A 69 -12.63 10.44 -4.61
N THR A 70 -13.84 10.01 -5.02
CA THR A 70 -14.01 8.86 -5.91
C THR A 70 -13.12 9.00 -7.16
N GLY A 71 -12.25 8.00 -7.41
CA GLY A 71 -11.35 7.99 -8.57
C GLY A 71 -9.96 8.58 -8.36
N MET A 72 -9.56 8.91 -7.12
CA MET A 72 -8.19 9.34 -6.84
C MET A 72 -7.20 8.19 -6.99
N ALA A 73 -6.22 8.35 -7.89
CA ALA A 73 -5.10 7.43 -8.05
C ALA A 73 -3.84 8.03 -7.41
N VAL A 74 -3.21 7.27 -6.52
CA VAL A 74 -1.92 7.59 -5.93
C VAL A 74 -0.90 6.57 -6.45
N THR A 75 0.10 7.04 -7.19
CA THR A 75 1.16 6.19 -7.74
C THR A 75 2.45 6.43 -6.97
N ILE A 76 3.08 5.36 -6.49
CA ILE A 76 4.33 5.43 -5.73
C ILE A 76 5.35 4.53 -6.38
N GLY A 77 6.48 5.11 -6.78
CA GLY A 77 7.64 4.36 -7.25
C GLY A 77 8.57 4.10 -6.07
N ILE A 78 8.67 2.84 -5.65
CA ILE A 78 9.70 2.42 -4.70
C ILE A 78 10.92 1.98 -5.50
N TYR A 79 12.03 2.70 -5.33
CA TYR A 79 13.31 2.27 -5.84
C TYR A 79 14.02 1.48 -4.74
N THR A 80 14.22 0.18 -4.98
CA THR A 80 15.09 -0.67 -4.16
C THR A 80 16.41 -0.85 -4.90
N GLU A 81 17.53 -0.62 -4.22
CA GLU A 81 18.88 -0.93 -4.74
C GLU A 81 19.14 -2.43 -4.78
#